data_AF-A0A662XWT1-F1
#
_entry.id   AF-A0A662XWT1-F1
#
_cell.length_a   1.000
_cell.length_b   1.000
_cell.length_c   1.000
_cell.angle_alpha   90.00
_cell.angle_beta   90.00
_cell.angle_gamma   90.00
#
_symmetry.space_group_name_H-M   'P 1'
#
loop_
_entity.id
_entity.type
_entity.pdbx_description
1 polymer ?
#
loop_
_entity_poly.entity_id
_entity_poly.type
_entity_poly.pdbx_seq_one_letter_code
_entity_poly.pdbx_strand_id
1 'polypeptide(L)'
;MRPWVPLIFIITLPMMAANAAFLSLDMLDLLFHNYEFWFITVLSIFNWVGLALIFDDVRAIVCVGTFSNAPSIIAIDANYRMYPTMAKTIVVAGPAMLILTVCCAYRLVVDSSYPTLELGGLVFHSRQIVIFTSSTLALFIVKKAYFKYRRMGVRPDTGESGVDTPHRRHIIPCVVLQARLRLDPVAIQPRLTANQDSASPRVANILEATGATPPPGVTSAPQIQQLRLSNDKAFVVDARRTVVRRLLELVNSYHQMTTTISFFGVLGLLATTAVWVLLLQHDQTKANERLALAVAVIAAACTLLFTSATVALSQRDLLRLLVWNFDVVFSTLQGTALAVCLLDLLRWRAAPSLAVVSWWLWFHWLLVLDALTPIVAHQLRLRKFFALPAILLVLAVAFVSVLELLVGSSTVFSPRLLWSLRVTSFGDFDLHTDTLAVQRVVTIVGWSSRLVIELAVSDQNQLVYIRRHINYVSPYATF
;
A
#
# COMPACT_ATOMS: atom_id res chain seq x y z
N MET A 1 -7.87 -41.86 -12.27
CA MET A 1 -8.37 -40.52 -11.91
C MET A 1 -9.17 -40.61 -10.62
N ARG A 2 -8.92 -39.75 -9.62
CA ARG A 2 -9.73 -39.70 -8.40
C ARG A 2 -11.08 -39.04 -8.74
N PRO A 3 -12.22 -39.75 -8.68
CA PRO A 3 -13.52 -39.24 -9.18
C PRO A 3 -14.02 -37.99 -8.46
N TRP A 4 -13.51 -37.72 -7.25
CA TRP A 4 -13.87 -36.57 -6.44
C TRP A 4 -13.36 -35.23 -6.99
N VAL A 5 -12.25 -35.21 -7.75
CA VAL A 5 -11.65 -33.98 -8.29
C VAL A 5 -12.55 -33.27 -9.31
N PRO A 6 -13.05 -33.94 -10.37
CA PRO A 6 -14.00 -33.32 -11.29
C PRO A 6 -15.33 -32.97 -10.61
N LEU A 7 -15.75 -33.74 -9.60
CA LEU A 7 -16.96 -33.44 -8.82
C LEU A 7 -16.83 -32.15 -8.01
N ILE A 8 -15.68 -31.90 -7.37
CA ILE A 8 -15.40 -30.62 -6.69
C ILE A 8 -15.48 -29.46 -7.68
N PHE A 9 -14.88 -29.60 -8.85
CA PHE A 9 -14.92 -28.57 -9.89
C PHE A 9 -16.35 -28.26 -10.34
N ILE A 10 -17.14 -29.30 -10.65
CA ILE A 10 -18.55 -29.16 -11.05
C ILE A 10 -19.37 -28.46 -9.95
N ILE A 11 -19.13 -28.77 -8.67
CA ILE A 11 -19.81 -28.11 -7.55
C ILE A 11 -19.39 -26.65 -7.39
N THR A 12 -18.14 -26.31 -7.67
CA THR A 12 -17.67 -24.92 -7.56
C THR A 12 -18.23 -24.00 -8.65
N LEU A 13 -18.52 -24.50 -9.85
CA LEU A 13 -19.01 -23.68 -10.98
C LEU A 13 -20.34 -22.94 -10.70
N PRO A 14 -21.41 -23.58 -10.17
CA PRO A 14 -22.63 -22.87 -9.77
C PRO A 14 -22.38 -21.81 -8.71
N MET A 15 -21.48 -22.05 -7.76
CA MET A 15 -21.11 -21.09 -6.73
C MET A 15 -20.44 -19.85 -7.34
N MET A 16 -19.58 -20.05 -8.34
CA MET A 16 -18.96 -18.96 -9.11
C MET A 16 -20.00 -18.13 -9.85
N ALA A 17 -20.91 -18.79 -10.57
CA ALA A 17 -21.98 -18.13 -11.32
C ALA A 17 -22.91 -17.33 -10.40
N ALA A 18 -23.29 -17.90 -9.26
CA ALA A 18 -24.09 -17.23 -8.25
C ALA A 18 -23.37 -15.98 -7.69
N ASN A 19 -22.09 -16.11 -7.33
CA ASN A 19 -21.29 -14.99 -6.85
C ASN A 19 -21.19 -13.85 -7.86
N ALA A 20 -20.97 -14.18 -9.14
CA ALA A 20 -20.89 -13.18 -10.20
C ALA A 20 -22.24 -12.48 -10.46
N ALA A 21 -23.35 -13.23 -10.41
CA ALA A 21 -24.69 -12.70 -10.66
C ALA A 21 -25.15 -11.66 -9.62
N PHE A 22 -24.57 -11.67 -8.41
CA PHE A 22 -24.92 -10.72 -7.33
C PHE A 22 -23.99 -9.50 -7.24
N LEU A 23 -23.00 -9.37 -8.12
CA LEU A 23 -22.14 -8.19 -8.16
C LEU A 23 -22.88 -6.99 -8.72
N SER A 24 -22.81 -5.86 -8.01
CA SER A 24 -23.18 -4.56 -8.58
C SER A 24 -22.17 -4.16 -9.65
N LEU A 25 -22.63 -3.98 -10.89
CA LEU A 25 -21.80 -3.53 -12.00
C LEU A 25 -21.22 -2.13 -11.77
N ASP A 26 -22.02 -1.20 -11.23
CA ASP A 26 -21.57 0.18 -10.95
C ASP A 26 -20.42 0.21 -9.91
N MET A 27 -20.55 -0.57 -8.82
CA MET A 27 -19.49 -0.69 -7.82
C MET A 27 -18.28 -1.43 -8.37
N LEU A 28 -18.49 -2.42 -9.24
CA LEU A 28 -17.42 -3.18 -9.87
C LEU A 28 -16.61 -2.29 -10.83
N ASP A 29 -17.25 -1.42 -11.60
CA ASP A 29 -16.59 -0.43 -12.45
C ASP A 29 -15.69 0.50 -11.61
N LEU A 30 -16.20 1.02 -10.49
CA LEU A 30 -15.39 1.81 -9.55
C LEU A 30 -14.21 1.02 -8.96
N LEU A 31 -14.40 -0.27 -8.65
CA LEU A 31 -13.35 -1.14 -8.14
C LEU A 31 -12.27 -1.46 -9.19
N PHE A 32 -12.63 -1.61 -10.47
CA PHE A 32 -11.67 -1.81 -11.55
C PHE A 32 -10.74 -0.62 -11.75
N HIS A 33 -11.15 0.58 -11.38
CA HIS A 33 -10.29 1.76 -11.39
C HIS A 33 -9.35 1.83 -10.17
N ASN A 34 -9.51 0.95 -9.18
CA ASN A 34 -8.68 0.93 -7.99
C ASN A 34 -7.43 0.05 -8.18
N TYR A 35 -6.25 0.61 -7.93
CA TYR A 35 -4.98 -0.11 -8.06
C TYR A 35 -4.90 -1.38 -7.18
N GLU A 36 -5.42 -1.31 -5.95
CA GLU A 36 -5.41 -2.44 -5.02
C GLU A 36 -6.17 -3.66 -5.58
N PHE A 37 -7.21 -3.43 -6.39
CA PHE A 37 -7.97 -4.50 -7.04
C PHE A 37 -7.06 -5.33 -7.95
N TRP A 38 -6.33 -4.68 -8.86
CA TRP A 38 -5.44 -5.34 -9.81
C TRP A 38 -4.25 -6.00 -9.13
N PHE A 39 -3.64 -5.32 -8.16
CA PHE A 39 -2.50 -5.87 -7.42
C PHE A 39 -2.85 -7.19 -6.72
N ILE A 40 -3.96 -7.24 -5.99
CA ILE A 40 -4.39 -8.47 -5.30
C ILE A 40 -4.82 -9.54 -6.32
N THR A 41 -5.45 -9.16 -7.43
CA THR A 41 -5.85 -10.09 -8.49
C THR A 41 -4.63 -10.77 -9.12
N VAL A 42 -3.60 -10.01 -9.48
CA VAL A 42 -2.35 -10.54 -10.05
C VAL A 42 -1.62 -11.44 -9.05
N LEU A 43 -1.53 -11.05 -7.78
CA LEU A 43 -0.96 -11.91 -6.74
C LEU A 43 -1.74 -13.21 -6.56
N SER A 44 -3.07 -13.16 -6.65
CA SER A 44 -3.92 -14.36 -6.63
C SER A 44 -3.60 -15.25 -7.81
N ILE A 45 -3.53 -14.72 -9.03
CA ILE A 45 -3.16 -15.49 -10.23
C ILE A 45 -1.82 -16.20 -10.02
N PHE A 46 -0.79 -15.49 -9.58
CA PHE A 46 0.51 -16.10 -9.31
C PHE A 46 0.46 -17.20 -8.24
N ASN A 47 -0.33 -17.01 -7.17
CA ASN A 47 -0.51 -18.01 -6.13
C ASN A 47 -1.12 -19.30 -6.69
N TRP A 48 -2.21 -19.19 -7.44
CA TRP A 48 -2.94 -20.36 -7.95
C TRP A 48 -2.24 -21.03 -9.13
N VAL A 49 -1.55 -20.27 -9.98
CA VAL A 49 -0.67 -20.83 -11.02
C VAL A 49 0.49 -21.57 -10.36
N GLY A 50 1.15 -20.96 -9.37
CA GLY A 50 2.21 -21.62 -8.60
C GLY A 50 1.73 -22.92 -7.95
N LEU A 51 0.52 -22.93 -7.38
CA LEU A 51 -0.06 -24.13 -6.78
C LEU A 51 -0.45 -25.19 -7.82
N ALA A 52 -0.95 -24.78 -8.99
CA ALA A 52 -1.23 -25.69 -10.10
C ALA A 52 0.05 -26.39 -10.59
N LEU A 53 1.17 -25.66 -10.68
CA LEU A 53 2.49 -26.22 -11.01
C LEU A 53 3.00 -27.20 -9.95
N ILE A 54 2.60 -27.03 -8.68
CA ILE A 54 2.96 -27.96 -7.60
C ILE A 54 2.17 -29.27 -7.69
N PHE A 55 0.93 -29.22 -8.18
CA PHE A 55 0.11 -30.41 -8.35
C PHE A 55 0.47 -31.23 -9.58
N ASP A 56 0.81 -30.56 -10.70
CA ASP A 56 1.27 -31.15 -11.96
C ASP A 56 0.38 -32.28 -12.51
N ASP A 57 -0.90 -32.27 -12.13
CA ASP A 57 -1.87 -33.30 -12.47
C ASP A 57 -3.31 -32.76 -12.50
N VAL A 58 -4.28 -33.67 -12.57
CA VAL A 58 -5.71 -33.34 -12.58
C VAL A 58 -6.18 -32.50 -11.38
N ARG A 59 -5.44 -32.46 -10.26
CA ARG A 59 -5.78 -31.63 -9.09
C ARG A 59 -5.57 -30.14 -9.36
N ALA A 60 -4.79 -29.76 -10.37
CA ALA A 60 -4.67 -28.38 -10.82
C ALA A 60 -6.03 -27.74 -11.17
N ILE A 61 -7.02 -28.54 -11.56
CA ILE A 61 -8.39 -28.10 -11.82
C ILE A 61 -9.04 -27.49 -10.56
N VAL A 62 -8.70 -27.99 -9.36
CA VAL A 62 -9.21 -27.44 -8.09
C VAL A 62 -8.77 -25.99 -7.89
N CYS A 63 -7.57 -25.63 -8.37
CA CYS A 63 -7.06 -24.26 -8.30
C CYS A 63 -7.94 -23.27 -9.07
N VAL A 64 -8.61 -23.70 -10.15
CA VAL A 64 -9.55 -22.85 -10.92
C VAL A 64 -10.80 -22.56 -10.10
N GLY A 65 -11.35 -23.58 -9.44
CA GLY A 65 -12.50 -23.45 -8.55
C GLY A 65 -12.20 -22.54 -7.36
N THR A 66 -11.03 -22.68 -6.73
CA THR A 66 -10.64 -21.85 -5.58
C THR A 66 -10.17 -20.44 -5.97
N PHE A 67 -9.57 -20.27 -7.16
CA PHE A 67 -9.20 -18.95 -7.70
C PHE A 67 -10.40 -18.01 -7.72
N SER A 68 -11.57 -18.51 -8.10
CA SER A 68 -12.81 -17.74 -8.20
C SER A 68 -13.26 -17.07 -6.90
N ASN A 69 -12.86 -17.61 -5.74
CA ASN A 69 -13.18 -17.05 -4.44
C ASN A 69 -12.34 -15.80 -4.12
N ALA A 70 -11.15 -15.66 -4.72
CA ALA A 70 -10.29 -14.52 -4.47
C ALA A 70 -10.89 -13.20 -5.01
N PRO A 71 -11.41 -13.13 -6.26
CA PRO A 71 -12.18 -11.97 -6.72
C PRO A 71 -13.34 -11.61 -5.82
N SER A 72 -14.01 -12.57 -5.17
CA SER A 72 -15.10 -12.26 -4.23
C SER A 72 -14.58 -11.46 -3.03
N ILE A 73 -13.41 -11.78 -2.48
CA ILE A 73 -12.79 -11.02 -1.38
C ILE A 73 -12.37 -9.61 -1.85
N ILE A 74 -11.90 -9.50 -3.08
CA ILE A 74 -11.46 -8.23 -3.66
C ILE A 74 -12.66 -7.33 -3.97
N ALA A 75 -13.76 -7.91 -4.48
CA ALA A 75 -15.00 -7.24 -4.86
C ALA A 75 -16.06 -7.25 -3.76
N ILE A 76 -15.65 -7.31 -2.48
CA ILE A 76 -16.57 -7.36 -1.34
C ILE A 76 -17.56 -6.18 -1.34
N ASP A 77 -17.13 -5.01 -1.79
CA ASP A 77 -17.98 -3.80 -1.84
C ASP A 77 -19.02 -3.86 -2.98
N ALA A 78 -18.75 -4.62 -4.05
CA ALA A 78 -19.71 -4.85 -5.12
C ALA A 78 -20.75 -5.92 -4.77
N ASN A 79 -20.42 -6.86 -3.87
CA ASN A 79 -21.32 -7.94 -3.43
C ASN A 79 -22.02 -7.60 -2.11
N TYR A 80 -22.83 -6.54 -2.13
CA TYR A 80 -23.55 -6.06 -0.94
C TYR A 80 -24.67 -7.01 -0.49
N ARG A 81 -25.21 -7.84 -1.39
CA ARG A 81 -26.30 -8.78 -1.09
C ARG A 81 -25.85 -9.99 -0.30
N MET A 82 -24.63 -10.46 -0.50
CA MET A 82 -24.03 -11.56 0.27
C MET A 82 -23.03 -11.08 1.32
N TYR A 83 -23.19 -9.83 1.78
CA TYR A 83 -22.25 -9.20 2.71
C TYR A 83 -21.97 -10.02 3.98
N PRO A 84 -22.96 -10.66 4.66
CA PRO A 84 -22.70 -11.50 5.83
C PRO A 84 -21.91 -12.78 5.49
N THR A 85 -22.29 -13.46 4.41
CA THR A 85 -21.62 -14.67 3.92
C THR A 85 -20.17 -14.37 3.54
N MET A 86 -19.96 -13.27 2.82
CA MET A 86 -18.62 -12.78 2.45
C MET A 86 -17.76 -12.41 3.67
N ALA A 87 -18.38 -11.97 4.78
CA ALA A 87 -17.66 -11.74 6.03
C ALA A 87 -17.06 -13.04 6.58
N LYS A 88 -17.88 -14.09 6.65
CA LYS A 88 -17.48 -15.41 7.14
C LYS A 88 -16.37 -15.99 6.26
N THR A 89 -16.52 -15.90 4.94
CA THR A 89 -15.51 -16.38 3.99
C THR A 89 -14.16 -15.69 4.17
N ILE A 90 -14.13 -14.38 4.39
CA ILE A 90 -12.88 -13.63 4.59
C ILE A 90 -12.16 -14.07 5.87
N VAL A 91 -12.90 -14.31 6.95
CA VAL A 91 -12.33 -14.77 8.23
C VAL A 91 -11.70 -16.16 8.09
N VAL A 92 -12.25 -17.03 7.23
CA VAL A 92 -11.70 -18.37 6.97
C VAL A 92 -10.56 -18.35 5.94
N ALA A 93 -10.66 -17.49 4.91
CA ALA A 93 -9.71 -17.45 3.81
C ALA A 93 -8.30 -16.99 4.25
N GLY A 94 -8.21 -16.04 5.20
CA GLY A 94 -6.91 -15.58 5.71
C GLY A 94 -6.08 -16.70 6.36
N PRO A 95 -6.62 -17.39 7.37
CA PRO A 95 -5.99 -18.59 7.95
C PRO A 95 -5.71 -19.69 6.92
N ALA A 96 -6.62 -19.93 5.96
CA ALA A 96 -6.39 -20.93 4.91
C ALA A 96 -5.16 -20.60 4.05
N MET A 97 -4.93 -19.32 3.71
CA MET A 97 -3.73 -18.89 3.00
C MET A 97 -2.46 -19.06 3.84
N LEU A 98 -2.50 -18.80 5.14
CA LEU A 98 -1.37 -19.07 6.04
C LEU A 98 -1.09 -20.57 6.18
N ILE A 99 -2.14 -21.40 6.29
CA ILE A 99 -1.99 -22.85 6.30
C ILE A 99 -1.35 -23.31 4.99
N LEU A 100 -1.77 -22.76 3.84
CA LEU A 100 -1.13 -23.06 2.57
C LEU A 100 0.36 -22.67 2.57
N THR A 101 0.72 -21.50 3.10
CA THR A 101 2.11 -21.09 3.28
C THR A 101 2.89 -22.12 4.10
N VAL A 102 2.34 -22.56 5.24
CA VAL A 102 2.94 -23.58 6.11
C VAL A 102 3.07 -24.91 5.38
N CYS A 103 2.02 -25.38 4.70
CA CYS A 103 2.04 -26.63 3.95
C CYS A 103 3.10 -26.61 2.83
N CYS A 104 3.24 -25.51 2.11
CA CYS A 104 4.28 -25.37 1.08
C CYS A 104 5.69 -25.26 1.68
N ALA A 105 5.84 -24.61 2.84
CA ALA A 105 7.13 -24.49 3.52
C ALA A 105 7.62 -25.85 4.07
N TYR A 106 6.72 -26.64 4.65
CA TYR A 106 7.01 -27.95 5.26
C TYR A 106 6.75 -29.13 4.33
N ARG A 107 6.59 -28.89 3.01
CA ARG A 107 6.30 -29.93 2.00
C ARG A 107 5.14 -30.88 2.39
N LEU A 108 4.12 -30.37 3.07
CA LEU A 108 2.97 -31.17 3.56
C LEU A 108 1.92 -31.42 2.46
N VAL A 109 2.15 -30.90 1.25
CA VAL A 109 1.26 -31.14 0.11
C VAL A 109 1.54 -32.54 -0.43
N VAL A 110 0.59 -33.45 -0.20
CA VAL A 110 0.72 -34.86 -0.62
C VAL A 110 0.79 -34.97 -2.14
N ASP A 111 1.61 -35.89 -2.66
CA ASP A 111 1.79 -36.17 -4.09
C ASP A 111 2.21 -34.93 -4.93
N SER A 112 2.89 -33.94 -4.37
CA SER A 112 3.29 -32.74 -5.13
C SER A 112 4.67 -32.83 -5.78
N SER A 113 4.81 -32.30 -6.98
CA SER A 113 6.10 -31.96 -7.57
C SER A 113 6.48 -30.53 -7.16
N TYR A 114 7.76 -30.27 -6.89
CA TYR A 114 8.25 -28.92 -6.60
C TYR A 114 9.22 -28.49 -7.70
N PRO A 115 8.70 -28.25 -8.93
CA PRO A 115 9.57 -27.93 -10.07
C PRO A 115 10.39 -26.67 -9.80
N THR A 116 11.64 -26.73 -10.23
CA THR A 116 12.53 -25.59 -10.30
C THR A 116 12.24 -24.80 -11.58
N LEU A 117 12.02 -23.51 -11.42
CA LEU A 117 11.84 -22.52 -12.48
C LEU A 117 13.15 -21.74 -12.60
N GLU A 118 13.82 -21.88 -13.73
CA GLU A 118 15.01 -21.11 -14.04
C GLU A 118 14.57 -19.76 -14.62
N LEU A 119 14.90 -18.68 -13.92
CA LEU A 119 14.65 -17.32 -14.37
C LEU A 119 15.99 -16.60 -14.50
N GLY A 120 16.60 -16.72 -15.68
CA GLY A 120 17.98 -16.28 -15.91
C GLY A 120 18.97 -17.13 -15.10
N GLY A 121 19.85 -16.49 -14.33
CA GLY A 121 20.80 -17.14 -13.44
C GLY A 121 20.22 -17.57 -12.09
N LEU A 122 18.94 -17.29 -11.81
CA LEU A 122 18.28 -17.65 -10.55
C LEU A 122 17.39 -18.89 -10.70
N VAL A 123 17.52 -19.80 -9.75
CA VAL A 123 16.69 -21.01 -9.66
C VAL A 123 15.63 -20.81 -8.57
N PHE A 124 14.38 -20.63 -8.98
CA PHE A 124 13.24 -20.51 -8.07
C PHE A 124 12.54 -21.85 -7.91
N HIS A 125 12.11 -22.20 -6.71
CA HIS A 125 11.18 -23.32 -6.55
C HIS A 125 9.74 -22.79 -6.65
N SER A 126 8.85 -23.49 -7.36
CA SER A 126 7.43 -23.10 -7.45
C SER A 126 6.77 -22.86 -6.08
N ARG A 127 7.16 -23.63 -5.05
CA ARG A 127 6.72 -23.42 -3.66
C ARG A 127 7.09 -22.05 -3.08
N GLN A 128 8.21 -21.44 -3.47
CA GLN A 128 8.61 -20.12 -2.97
C GLN A 128 7.65 -19.04 -3.47
N ILE A 129 7.22 -19.16 -4.73
CA ILE A 129 6.19 -18.28 -5.32
C ILE A 129 4.89 -18.39 -4.53
N VAL A 130 4.44 -19.62 -4.23
CA VAL A 130 3.21 -19.85 -3.45
C VAL A 130 3.34 -19.34 -2.03
N ILE A 131 4.43 -19.65 -1.31
CA ILE A 131 4.69 -19.16 0.06
C ILE A 131 4.61 -17.64 0.12
N PHE A 132 5.24 -16.96 -0.84
CA PHE A 132 5.23 -15.51 -0.92
C PHE A 132 3.84 -14.92 -1.21
N THR A 133 3.22 -15.40 -2.28
CA THR A 133 1.95 -14.85 -2.75
C THR A 133 0.85 -15.15 -1.73
N SER A 134 0.77 -16.37 -1.19
CA SER A 134 -0.17 -16.74 -0.12
C SER A 134 0.04 -15.94 1.16
N SER A 135 1.28 -15.74 1.64
CA SER A 135 1.53 -14.94 2.85
C SER A 135 1.17 -13.46 2.67
N THR A 136 1.45 -12.89 1.48
CA THR A 136 1.06 -11.52 1.15
C THR A 136 -0.46 -11.39 1.06
N LEU A 137 -1.13 -12.32 0.36
CA LEU A 137 -2.59 -12.37 0.28
C LEU A 137 -3.22 -12.52 1.66
N ALA A 138 -2.69 -13.38 2.53
CA ALA A 138 -3.17 -13.56 3.90
C ALA A 138 -3.17 -12.23 4.67
N LEU A 139 -2.11 -11.42 4.57
CA LEU A 139 -2.04 -10.11 5.22
C LEU A 139 -3.15 -9.17 4.71
N PHE A 140 -3.37 -9.09 3.40
CA PHE A 140 -4.45 -8.26 2.82
C PHE A 140 -5.84 -8.76 3.20
N ILE A 141 -6.05 -10.08 3.22
CA ILE A 141 -7.33 -10.69 3.62
C ILE A 141 -7.60 -10.39 5.10
N VAL A 142 -6.61 -10.59 5.98
CA VAL A 142 -6.74 -10.31 7.42
C VAL A 142 -6.96 -8.82 7.67
N LYS A 143 -6.26 -7.92 6.95
CA LYS A 143 -6.51 -6.47 7.00
C LYS A 143 -7.98 -6.16 6.68
N LYS A 144 -8.51 -6.70 5.58
CA LYS A 144 -9.90 -6.51 5.16
C LYS A 144 -10.87 -7.10 6.19
N ALA A 145 -10.58 -8.28 6.74
CA ALA A 145 -11.34 -8.92 7.82
C ALA A 145 -11.42 -8.02 9.07
N TYR A 146 -10.28 -7.50 9.49
CA TYR A 146 -10.15 -6.65 10.67
C TYR A 146 -10.93 -5.34 10.52
N PHE A 147 -10.74 -4.62 9.40
CA PHE A 147 -11.48 -3.38 9.15
C PHE A 147 -12.98 -3.63 9.07
N LYS A 148 -13.39 -4.77 8.50
CA LYS A 148 -14.80 -5.18 8.45
C LYS A 148 -15.34 -5.43 9.87
N TYR A 149 -14.67 -6.27 10.66
CA TYR A 149 -15.06 -6.59 12.03
C TYR A 149 -15.20 -5.33 12.90
N ARG A 150 -14.17 -4.48 12.88
CA ARG A 150 -14.16 -3.23 13.65
C ARG A 150 -15.33 -2.31 13.28
N ARG A 151 -15.73 -2.27 12.00
CA ARG A 151 -16.83 -1.43 11.53
C ARG A 151 -18.21 -2.00 11.80
N MET A 152 -18.36 -3.32 11.78
CA MET A 152 -19.62 -3.96 12.21
C MET A 152 -19.86 -3.77 13.72
N GLY A 153 -18.78 -3.68 14.52
CA GLY A 153 -18.86 -3.39 15.95
C GLY A 153 -19.27 -1.95 16.26
N VAL A 154 -18.95 -0.99 15.39
CA VAL A 154 -19.50 0.37 15.44
C VAL A 154 -20.88 0.34 14.81
N ARG A 155 -21.85 -0.21 15.54
CA ARG A 155 -23.27 0.01 15.24
C ARG A 155 -23.45 1.52 15.14
N PRO A 156 -24.02 2.08 14.05
CA PRO A 156 -24.41 3.47 14.09
C PRO A 156 -25.31 3.61 15.30
N ASP A 157 -24.90 4.46 16.24
CA ASP A 157 -25.70 4.76 17.43
C ASP A 157 -27.11 4.94 16.95
N THR A 158 -28.00 4.14 17.54
CA THR A 158 -29.44 4.30 17.42
C THR A 158 -29.81 5.52 18.26
N GLY A 159 -29.16 6.64 17.99
CA GLY A 159 -29.30 7.91 18.67
C GLY A 159 -30.53 8.60 18.11
N GLU A 160 -31.64 8.36 18.80
CA GLU A 160 -32.67 9.36 19.10
C GLU A 160 -32.87 10.47 18.05
N SER A 161 -33.73 10.20 17.07
CA SER A 161 -34.53 11.28 16.49
C SER A 161 -35.95 10.78 16.30
N GLY A 162 -36.88 11.57 16.84
CA GLY A 162 -38.32 11.40 16.92
C GLY A 162 -38.98 10.61 15.79
N VAL A 163 -39.97 9.83 16.23
CA VAL A 163 -41.30 9.68 15.61
C VAL A 163 -41.39 10.17 14.16
N ASP A 164 -41.64 9.21 13.26
CA ASP A 164 -42.01 9.37 11.84
C ASP A 164 -40.88 9.54 10.81
N THR A 165 -40.14 8.46 10.51
CA THR A 165 -39.69 8.19 9.13
C THR A 165 -39.79 6.71 8.77
N PRO A 166 -40.66 6.30 7.81
CA PRO A 166 -40.86 4.89 7.42
C PRO A 166 -39.78 4.34 6.47
N HIS A 167 -38.60 4.95 6.37
CA HIS A 167 -37.52 4.51 5.46
C HIS A 167 -36.21 4.31 6.21
N ARG A 168 -36.10 3.16 6.88
CA ARG A 168 -34.87 2.68 7.50
C ARG A 168 -33.88 2.26 6.41
N ARG A 169 -33.18 3.23 5.81
CA ARG A 169 -32.16 2.96 4.77
C ARG A 169 -30.97 2.24 5.40
N HIS A 170 -30.56 1.12 4.82
CA HIS A 170 -29.42 0.35 5.30
C HIS A 170 -28.12 1.02 4.85
N ILE A 171 -27.24 1.32 5.81
CA ILE A 171 -25.92 1.90 5.57
C ILE A 171 -24.90 0.77 5.63
N ILE A 172 -24.23 0.49 4.52
CA ILE A 172 -23.22 -0.56 4.39
C ILE A 172 -21.85 0.12 4.28
N PRO A 173 -20.90 -0.12 5.20
CA PRO A 173 -19.57 0.46 5.09
C PRO A 173 -18.76 -0.24 3.99
N CYS A 174 -18.19 0.55 3.07
CA CYS A 174 -17.24 0.06 2.09
C CYS A 174 -15.89 -0.20 2.77
N VAL A 175 -15.24 -1.31 2.41
CA VAL A 175 -13.95 -1.75 2.95
C VAL A 175 -12.81 -1.38 2.00
N VAL A 176 -13.03 -1.51 0.69
CA VAL A 176 -12.04 -1.33 -0.37
C VAL A 176 -12.15 0.06 -1.01
N LEU A 177 -13.37 0.54 -1.25
CA LEU A 177 -13.61 1.88 -1.77
C LEU A 177 -13.37 2.93 -0.68
N GLN A 178 -12.46 3.86 -0.97
CA GLN A 178 -12.09 4.94 -0.07
C GLN A 178 -12.03 6.26 -0.85
N ALA A 179 -12.55 7.31 -0.24
CA ALA A 179 -12.48 8.67 -0.73
C ALA A 179 -11.10 9.26 -0.47
N ARG A 180 -10.54 9.90 -1.50
CA ARG A 180 -9.36 10.73 -1.35
C ARG A 180 -9.72 11.98 -0.56
N LEU A 181 -8.82 12.40 0.30
CA LEU A 181 -8.97 13.62 1.08
C LEU A 181 -8.17 14.74 0.46
N ARG A 182 -8.74 15.94 0.44
CA ARG A 182 -8.07 17.16 0.04
C ARG A 182 -8.02 18.09 1.25
N LEU A 183 -6.86 18.65 1.52
CA LEU A 183 -6.67 19.64 2.58
C LEU A 183 -6.77 21.03 1.96
N ASP A 184 -7.85 21.75 2.28
CA ASP A 184 -8.03 23.14 1.89
C ASP A 184 -7.73 24.08 3.07
N PRO A 185 -7.05 25.21 2.83
CA PRO A 185 -6.74 26.16 3.89
C PRO A 185 -8.03 26.81 4.39
N VAL A 186 -8.28 26.69 5.69
CA VAL A 186 -9.36 27.43 6.35
C VAL A 186 -8.78 28.78 6.79
N ALA A 187 -9.23 29.87 6.16
CA ALA A 187 -8.89 31.21 6.61
C ALA A 187 -9.35 31.35 8.07
N ILE A 188 -8.45 31.78 8.95
CA ILE A 188 -8.83 32.22 10.28
C ILE A 188 -9.71 33.44 10.04
N GLN A 189 -11.02 33.27 10.15
CA GLN A 189 -11.95 34.40 10.18
C GLN A 189 -11.44 35.26 11.34
N PRO A 190 -10.96 36.50 11.08
CA PRO A 190 -10.54 37.37 12.15
C PRO A 190 -11.75 37.47 13.08
N ARG A 191 -11.55 37.20 14.37
CA ARG A 191 -12.53 37.50 15.41
C ARG A 191 -12.96 38.94 15.17
N LEU A 192 -14.11 39.12 14.54
CA LEU A 192 -14.82 40.38 14.55
C LEU A 192 -15.09 40.66 16.02
N THR A 193 -14.30 41.61 16.53
CA THR A 193 -14.61 42.50 17.64
C THR A 193 -15.47 41.92 18.75
N ALA A 194 -14.84 41.74 19.91
CA ALA A 194 -15.49 41.76 21.20
C ALA A 194 -16.39 43.00 21.33
N ASN A 195 -17.67 42.84 21.00
CA ASN A 195 -18.82 43.59 21.51
C ASN A 195 -20.10 42.98 20.92
N GLN A 196 -20.45 41.80 21.43
CA GLN A 196 -21.83 41.33 21.44
C GLN A 196 -21.98 40.37 22.61
N ASP A 197 -22.03 40.96 23.80
CA ASP A 197 -22.63 40.30 24.94
C ASP A 197 -24.07 39.90 24.58
N SER A 198 -24.44 38.69 25.01
CA SER A 198 -25.80 38.12 24.98
C SER A 198 -26.22 37.39 23.70
N ALA A 199 -25.63 36.22 23.42
CA ALA A 199 -26.37 34.99 23.07
C ALA A 199 -25.43 33.78 22.92
N SER A 200 -25.84 32.65 23.48
CA SER A 200 -25.17 31.34 23.46
C SER A 200 -24.67 30.92 22.06
N PRO A 201 -23.45 30.35 21.92
CA PRO A 201 -22.93 29.94 20.62
C PRO A 201 -23.51 28.56 20.23
N ARG A 202 -24.60 28.57 19.46
CA ARG A 202 -25.04 27.41 18.66
C ARG A 202 -24.11 27.24 17.46
N VAL A 203 -23.48 26.06 17.38
CA VAL A 203 -22.56 25.55 16.34
C VAL A 203 -23.32 25.24 15.03
N ALA A 204 -24.07 26.19 14.49
CA ALA A 204 -24.96 25.93 13.33
C ALA A 204 -24.51 26.55 12.00
N ASN A 205 -23.58 27.51 11.96
CA ASN A 205 -23.41 28.35 10.76
C ASN A 205 -22.08 28.14 10.02
N ILE A 206 -21.75 26.90 9.66
CA ILE A 206 -20.73 26.61 8.62
C ILE A 206 -21.37 26.01 7.36
N LEU A 207 -22.67 25.67 7.39
CA LEU A 207 -23.37 25.06 6.26
C LEU A 207 -24.26 26.07 5.49
N GLU A 208 -23.82 27.31 5.27
CA GLU A 208 -24.63 28.27 4.50
C GLU A 208 -23.87 29.32 3.68
N ALA A 209 -22.53 29.23 3.62
CA ALA A 209 -21.70 30.21 2.89
C ALA A 209 -21.02 29.64 1.62
N THR A 210 -21.56 28.56 1.05
CA THR A 210 -21.22 28.11 -0.31
C THR A 210 -22.51 28.03 -1.10
N GLY A 211 -23.03 29.22 -1.46
CA GLY A 211 -24.14 29.37 -2.39
C GLY A 211 -23.73 28.90 -3.78
N ALA A 212 -23.82 27.59 -4.02
CA ALA A 212 -24.07 27.06 -5.34
C ALA A 212 -25.59 26.85 -5.42
N THR A 213 -26.28 27.78 -6.07
CA THR A 213 -27.66 27.61 -6.51
C THR A 213 -27.76 26.26 -7.26
N PRO A 214 -28.59 25.31 -6.82
CA PRO A 214 -28.80 24.10 -7.59
C PRO A 214 -29.45 24.51 -8.93
N PRO A 215 -28.95 24.02 -10.08
CA PRO A 215 -29.59 24.34 -11.35
C PRO A 215 -31.06 23.90 -11.32
N PRO A 216 -32.01 24.78 -11.68
CA PRO A 216 -33.41 24.42 -11.76
C PRO A 216 -33.57 23.41 -12.90
N GLY A 217 -33.82 22.14 -12.57
CA GLY A 217 -33.98 21.10 -13.58
C GLY A 217 -33.31 19.75 -13.28
N VAL A 218 -32.72 19.55 -12.10
CA VAL A 218 -32.37 18.18 -11.67
C VAL A 218 -33.65 17.53 -11.15
N THR A 219 -34.43 16.97 -12.07
CA THR A 219 -35.30 15.84 -11.75
C THR A 219 -34.49 14.88 -10.89
N SER A 220 -34.96 14.63 -9.66
CA SER A 220 -34.36 13.69 -8.74
C SER A 220 -33.93 12.45 -9.52
N ALA A 221 -32.62 12.24 -9.65
CA ALA A 221 -32.11 11.06 -10.31
C ALA A 221 -32.85 9.84 -9.72
N PRO A 222 -33.32 8.89 -10.57
CA PRO A 222 -34.05 7.72 -10.08
C PRO A 222 -33.22 7.08 -8.97
N GLN A 223 -33.84 6.41 -7.99
CA GLN A 223 -33.27 5.86 -6.75
C GLN A 223 -31.95 5.07 -6.93
N ILE A 224 -30.88 5.77 -7.29
CA ILE A 224 -29.57 5.28 -7.65
C ILE A 224 -28.76 5.31 -6.37
N GLN A 225 -28.00 4.24 -6.20
CA GLN A 225 -27.08 3.99 -5.11
C GLN A 225 -26.33 5.26 -4.68
N GLN A 226 -26.55 5.74 -3.45
CA GLN A 226 -25.88 6.95 -2.95
C GLN A 226 -24.65 6.57 -2.10
N LEU A 227 -23.48 7.00 -2.56
CA LEU A 227 -22.24 6.95 -1.78
C LEU A 227 -22.18 8.15 -0.84
N ARG A 228 -21.93 7.91 0.45
CA ARG A 228 -21.77 8.94 1.49
C ARG A 228 -20.45 8.77 2.20
N LEU A 229 -19.81 9.87 2.59
CA LEU A 229 -18.59 9.83 3.36
C LEU A 229 -18.87 9.28 4.78
N SER A 230 -18.03 8.38 5.28
CA SER A 230 -18.16 7.85 6.64
C SER A 230 -17.82 8.94 7.64
N ASN A 231 -18.84 9.43 8.37
CA ASN A 231 -18.82 10.60 9.27
C ASN A 231 -18.69 11.92 8.48
N ASP A 232 -19.57 12.89 8.71
CA ASP A 232 -19.55 14.17 7.97
C ASP A 232 -18.73 15.25 8.68
N LYS A 233 -18.23 14.99 9.90
CA LYS A 233 -17.44 15.97 10.63
C LYS A 233 -16.13 16.24 9.88
N ALA A 234 -15.91 17.48 9.48
CA ALA A 234 -14.63 17.96 8.99
C ALA A 234 -13.63 17.95 10.16
N PHE A 235 -12.45 17.36 9.96
CA PHE A 235 -11.37 17.45 10.95
C PHE A 235 -10.48 18.62 10.56
N VAL A 236 -10.22 19.53 11.52
CA VAL A 236 -9.34 20.68 11.31
C VAL A 236 -7.95 20.29 11.78
N VAL A 237 -6.96 20.43 10.90
CA VAL A 237 -5.56 20.18 11.21
C VAL A 237 -4.86 21.51 11.47
N ASP A 238 -4.33 21.68 12.68
CA ASP A 238 -3.48 22.82 12.99
C ASP A 238 -2.09 22.63 12.37
N ALA A 239 -1.78 23.40 11.33
CA ALA A 239 -0.52 23.35 10.62
C ALA A 239 0.70 23.72 11.48
N ARG A 240 0.49 24.37 12.64
CA ARG A 240 1.57 24.77 13.55
C ARG A 240 2.06 23.64 14.45
N ARG A 241 1.32 22.53 14.55
CA ARG A 241 1.68 21.37 15.37
C ARG A 241 2.66 20.43 14.66
N THR A 242 3.81 20.95 14.26
CA THR A 242 4.90 20.16 13.65
C THR A 242 5.71 19.41 14.69
N VAL A 243 6.50 18.41 14.27
CA VAL A 243 7.39 17.66 15.16
C VAL A 243 8.39 18.61 15.84
N VAL A 244 9.03 19.48 15.08
CA VAL A 244 9.95 20.52 15.59
C VAL A 244 9.46 21.91 15.18
N ARG A 245 8.73 22.56 16.09
CA ARG A 245 8.16 23.89 15.87
C ARG A 245 9.21 24.95 15.52
N ARG A 246 10.38 24.92 16.18
CA ARG A 246 11.47 25.88 15.96
C ARG A 246 11.98 25.86 14.52
N LEU A 247 12.00 24.69 13.88
CA LEU A 247 12.44 24.56 12.48
C LEU A 247 11.44 25.22 11.52
N LEU A 248 10.14 25.10 11.79
CA LEU A 248 9.10 25.78 11.01
C LEU A 248 9.22 27.31 11.10
N GLU A 249 9.50 27.84 12.29
CA GLU A 249 9.72 29.28 12.51
C GLU A 249 10.95 29.77 11.73
N LEU A 250 12.04 29.00 11.73
CA LEU A 250 13.24 29.31 10.94
C LEU A 250 12.99 29.27 9.43
N VAL A 251 12.28 28.27 8.92
CA VAL A 251 11.95 28.14 7.49
C VAL A 251 11.04 29.29 7.03
N ASN A 252 10.08 29.71 7.86
CA ASN A 252 9.22 30.85 7.54
C ASN A 252 9.96 32.20 7.63
N SER A 253 10.93 32.34 8.54
CA SER A 253 11.68 33.58 8.74
C SER A 253 12.82 33.78 7.73
N TYR A 254 13.43 32.69 7.24
CA TYR A 254 14.62 32.75 6.41
C TYR A 254 14.45 31.96 5.12
N HIS A 255 14.35 32.66 4.00
CA HIS A 255 14.28 32.02 2.68
C HIS A 255 15.51 31.14 2.38
N GLN A 256 16.67 31.48 2.96
CA GLN A 256 17.90 30.71 2.87
C GLN A 256 17.79 29.29 3.44
N MET A 257 16.94 29.07 4.45
CA MET A 257 16.74 27.72 5.01
C MET A 257 15.97 26.83 4.03
N THR A 258 14.97 27.37 3.35
CA THR A 258 14.20 26.68 2.31
C THR A 258 15.10 26.26 1.14
N THR A 259 15.99 27.16 0.69
CA THR A 259 16.94 26.85 -0.39
C THR A 259 17.99 25.84 0.06
N THR A 260 18.45 25.90 1.31
CA THR A 260 19.42 24.95 1.87
C THR A 260 18.85 23.53 1.97
N ILE A 261 17.62 23.39 2.50
CA ILE A 261 16.92 22.08 2.55
C ILE A 261 16.76 21.53 1.13
N SER A 262 16.31 22.36 0.19
CA SER A 262 16.12 21.94 -1.20
C SER A 262 17.45 21.54 -1.87
N PHE A 263 18.52 22.28 -1.61
CA PHE A 263 19.87 21.98 -2.10
C PHE A 263 20.36 20.61 -1.61
N PHE A 264 20.24 20.32 -0.31
CA PHE A 264 20.59 19.00 0.23
C PHE A 264 19.71 17.89 -0.35
N GLY A 265 18.43 18.16 -0.62
CA GLY A 265 17.55 17.21 -1.32
C GLY A 265 18.03 16.88 -2.73
N VAL A 266 18.37 17.89 -3.54
CA VAL A 266 18.84 17.69 -4.93
C VAL A 266 20.18 16.98 -4.92
N LEU A 267 21.12 17.47 -4.10
CA LEU A 267 22.45 16.88 -3.99
C LEU A 267 22.39 15.44 -3.49
N GLY A 268 21.55 15.14 -2.49
CA GLY A 268 21.34 13.79 -1.99
C GLY A 268 20.75 12.86 -3.04
N LEU A 269 19.79 13.33 -3.84
CA LEU A 269 19.17 12.54 -4.91
C LEU A 269 20.18 12.23 -6.02
N LEU A 270 20.88 13.26 -6.52
CA LEU A 270 21.90 13.10 -7.57
C LEU A 270 23.06 12.22 -7.11
N ALA A 271 23.56 12.41 -5.89
CA ALA A 271 24.62 11.59 -5.32
C ALA A 271 24.15 10.14 -5.14
N THR A 272 22.90 9.91 -4.71
CA THR A 272 22.35 8.54 -4.61
C THR A 272 22.33 7.86 -5.98
N THR A 273 21.85 8.55 -7.02
CA THR A 273 21.88 8.03 -8.39
C THR A 273 23.30 7.72 -8.84
N ALA A 274 24.23 8.66 -8.65
CA ALA A 274 25.63 8.50 -9.06
C ALA A 274 26.29 7.29 -8.38
N VAL A 275 26.05 7.08 -7.08
CA VAL A 275 26.61 5.94 -6.35
C VAL A 275 26.05 4.63 -6.88
N TRP A 276 24.74 4.53 -7.11
CA TRP A 276 24.15 3.32 -7.68
C TRP A 276 24.68 3.03 -9.09
N VAL A 277 24.87 4.04 -9.93
CA VAL A 277 25.52 3.86 -11.25
C VAL A 277 26.96 3.35 -11.10
N LEU A 278 27.75 3.94 -10.20
CA LEU A 278 29.14 3.49 -9.94
C LEU A 278 29.21 2.07 -9.37
N LEU A 279 28.20 1.64 -8.60
CA LEU A 279 28.13 0.29 -8.05
C LEU A 279 27.78 -0.76 -9.10
N LEU A 280 26.96 -0.39 -10.07
CA LEU A 280 26.50 -1.28 -11.15
C LEU A 280 27.48 -1.36 -12.33
N GLN A 281 28.44 -0.43 -12.40
CA GLN A 281 29.52 -0.52 -13.39
C GLN A 281 30.44 -1.71 -13.07
N HIS A 282 30.51 -2.65 -14.01
CA HIS A 282 31.19 -3.95 -13.86
C HIS A 282 32.72 -3.86 -13.68
N ASP A 283 33.32 -2.72 -14.03
CA ASP A 283 34.77 -2.52 -14.08
C ASP A 283 35.26 -1.60 -12.94
N GLN A 284 35.28 -2.13 -11.71
CA GLN A 284 35.76 -1.37 -10.55
C GLN A 284 37.29 -1.40 -10.44
N THR A 285 37.92 -0.33 -10.91
CA THR A 285 39.31 -0.04 -10.57
C THR A 285 39.42 0.45 -9.12
N LYS A 286 40.57 0.24 -8.46
CA LYS A 286 40.81 0.70 -7.06
C LYS A 286 40.59 2.21 -6.85
N ALA A 287 40.78 3.02 -7.89
CA ALA A 287 40.49 4.46 -7.84
C ALA A 287 38.98 4.74 -7.75
N ASN A 288 38.16 3.92 -8.42
CA ASN A 288 36.70 4.01 -8.38
C ASN A 288 36.14 3.68 -7.00
N GLU A 289 36.80 2.81 -6.21
CA GLU A 289 36.33 2.48 -4.86
C GLU A 289 36.35 3.69 -3.90
N ARG A 290 37.43 4.48 -3.92
CA ARG A 290 37.53 5.69 -3.08
C ARG A 290 36.53 6.76 -3.49
N LEU A 291 36.35 6.94 -4.81
CA LEU A 291 35.33 7.84 -5.35
C LEU A 291 33.93 7.38 -4.94
N ALA A 292 33.60 6.09 -5.13
CA ALA A 292 32.32 5.52 -4.75
C ALA A 292 32.03 5.71 -3.25
N LEU A 293 33.02 5.50 -2.38
CA LEU A 293 32.88 5.75 -0.94
C LEU A 293 32.60 7.22 -0.64
N ALA A 294 33.35 8.15 -1.24
CA ALA A 294 33.15 9.59 -1.03
C ALA A 294 31.75 10.04 -1.48
N VAL A 295 31.32 9.62 -2.68
CA VAL A 295 29.97 9.95 -3.19
C VAL A 295 28.90 9.27 -2.31
N ALA A 296 29.13 8.05 -1.80
CA ALA A 296 28.19 7.37 -0.91
C ALA A 296 28.03 8.06 0.45
N VAL A 297 29.12 8.58 1.02
CA VAL A 297 29.05 9.41 2.23
C VAL A 297 28.27 10.70 1.98
N ILE A 298 28.53 11.38 0.86
CA ILE A 298 27.79 12.59 0.47
C ILE A 298 26.30 12.27 0.29
N ALA A 299 25.98 11.18 -0.41
CA ALA A 299 24.60 10.74 -0.62
C ALA A 299 23.88 10.47 0.70
N ALA A 300 24.48 9.66 1.58
CA ALA A 300 23.88 9.32 2.86
C ALA A 300 23.71 10.56 3.76
N ALA A 301 24.72 11.42 3.87
CA ALA A 301 24.67 12.61 4.70
C ALA A 301 23.63 13.63 4.21
N CYS A 302 23.62 13.94 2.91
CA CYS A 302 22.67 14.89 2.33
C CYS A 302 21.23 14.38 2.40
N THR A 303 21.01 13.10 2.08
CA THR A 303 19.70 12.46 2.20
C THR A 303 19.24 12.43 3.66
N LEU A 304 20.10 12.12 4.61
CA LEU A 304 19.75 12.13 6.05
C LEU A 304 19.37 13.53 6.52
N LEU A 305 20.13 14.56 6.16
CA LEU A 305 19.83 15.95 6.51
C LEU A 305 18.49 16.39 5.92
N PHE A 306 18.24 16.09 4.65
CA PHE A 306 16.98 16.43 3.98
C PHE A 306 15.77 15.68 4.59
N THR A 307 15.88 14.36 4.76
CA THR A 307 14.78 13.54 5.28
C THR A 307 14.49 13.85 6.75
N SER A 308 15.51 14.08 7.58
CA SER A 308 15.32 14.50 8.98
C SER A 308 14.69 15.89 9.09
N ALA A 309 15.11 16.86 8.27
CA ALA A 309 14.51 18.19 8.25
C ALA A 309 13.03 18.14 7.82
N THR A 310 12.69 17.36 6.80
CA THR A 310 11.31 17.23 6.33
C THR A 310 10.42 16.46 7.32
N VAL A 311 10.94 15.42 7.98
CA VAL A 311 10.23 14.75 9.09
C VAL A 311 10.03 15.70 10.26
N ALA A 312 11.01 16.54 10.59
CA ALA A 312 10.88 17.55 11.64
C ALA A 312 9.79 18.60 11.33
N LEU A 313 9.57 18.89 10.05
CA LEU A 313 8.49 19.77 9.56
C LEU A 313 7.13 19.08 9.41
N SER A 314 7.05 17.76 9.56
CA SER A 314 5.79 17.01 9.45
C SER A 314 4.84 17.32 10.61
N GLN A 315 3.55 17.25 10.37
CA GLN A 315 2.49 17.47 11.35
C GLN A 315 2.30 16.20 12.20
N ARG A 316 2.29 16.35 13.52
CA ARG A 316 2.36 15.22 14.46
C ARG A 316 1.15 14.27 14.39
N ASP A 317 -0.04 14.81 14.21
CA ASP A 317 -1.28 14.01 14.22
C ASP A 317 -1.45 13.21 12.91
N LEU A 318 -1.11 13.81 11.77
CA LEU A 318 -1.04 13.18 10.46
C LEU A 318 0.06 12.13 10.44
N LEU A 319 1.24 12.43 10.98
CA LEU A 319 2.33 11.45 11.11
C LEU A 319 1.89 10.26 11.95
N ARG A 320 1.24 10.49 13.10
CA ARG A 320 0.69 9.42 13.93
C ARG A 320 -0.33 8.59 13.16
N LEU A 321 -1.25 9.23 12.43
CA LEU A 321 -2.25 8.53 11.62
C LEU A 321 -1.60 7.68 10.52
N LEU A 322 -0.52 8.18 9.93
CA LEU A 322 0.23 7.56 8.85
C LEU A 322 1.05 6.36 9.33
N VAL A 323 1.72 6.47 10.49
CA VAL A 323 2.49 5.37 11.10
C VAL A 323 1.59 4.19 11.49
N TRP A 324 0.32 4.45 11.79
CA TRP A 324 -0.67 3.39 12.04
C TRP A 324 -1.45 2.96 10.80
N ASN A 325 -1.18 3.55 9.63
CA ASN A 325 -1.80 3.15 8.38
C ASN A 325 -1.17 1.84 7.89
N PHE A 326 -2.01 0.83 7.65
CA PHE A 326 -1.55 -0.48 7.17
C PHE A 326 -0.68 -0.37 5.91
N ASP A 327 -1.04 0.50 4.97
CA ASP A 327 -0.32 0.60 3.70
C ASP A 327 1.11 1.10 3.91
N VAL A 328 1.30 2.01 4.85
CA VAL A 328 2.60 2.56 5.23
C VAL A 328 3.41 1.53 6.00
N VAL A 329 2.81 0.85 6.97
CA VAL A 329 3.46 -0.22 7.74
C VAL A 329 3.89 -1.36 6.82
N PHE A 330 2.99 -1.80 5.93
CA PHE A 330 3.28 -2.83 4.94
C PHE A 330 4.44 -2.41 4.04
N SER A 331 4.38 -1.23 3.43
CA SER A 331 5.47 -0.70 2.61
C SER A 331 6.80 -0.61 3.39
N THR A 332 6.77 -0.11 4.62
CA THR A 332 7.93 0.00 5.52
C THR A 332 8.57 -1.37 5.76
N LEU A 333 7.77 -2.38 6.09
CA LEU A 333 8.25 -3.75 6.33
C LEU A 333 8.84 -4.39 5.06
N GLN A 334 8.21 -4.19 3.89
CA GLN A 334 8.74 -4.70 2.63
C GLN A 334 10.06 -4.00 2.25
N GLY A 335 10.11 -2.66 2.35
CA GLY A 335 11.29 -1.86 2.01
C GLY A 335 12.48 -2.09 2.95
N THR A 336 12.22 -2.23 4.25
CA THR A 336 13.25 -2.61 5.24
C THR A 336 13.76 -4.02 4.97
N ALA A 337 12.89 -5.00 4.73
CA ALA A 337 13.29 -6.35 4.37
C ALA A 337 14.17 -6.37 3.11
N LEU A 338 13.80 -5.61 2.07
CA LEU A 338 14.63 -5.48 0.86
C LEU A 338 15.98 -4.83 1.17
N ALA A 339 16.01 -3.74 1.95
CA ALA A 339 17.26 -3.08 2.34
C ALA A 339 18.21 -4.05 3.06
N VAL A 340 17.69 -4.84 4.01
CA VAL A 340 18.48 -5.86 4.72
C VAL A 340 19.00 -6.93 3.76
N CYS A 341 18.17 -7.41 2.82
CA CYS A 341 18.61 -8.37 1.81
C CYS A 341 19.73 -7.79 0.92
N LEU A 342 19.59 -6.54 0.47
CA LEU A 342 20.60 -5.87 -0.34
C LEU A 342 21.91 -5.67 0.44
N LEU A 343 21.85 -5.27 1.71
CA LEU A 343 23.03 -5.14 2.58
C LEU A 343 23.78 -6.47 2.73
N ASP A 344 23.06 -7.57 2.94
CA ASP A 344 23.67 -8.90 3.04
C ASP A 344 24.25 -9.37 1.69
N LEU A 345 23.54 -9.20 0.57
CA LEU A 345 24.03 -9.52 -0.78
C LEU A 345 25.28 -8.71 -1.16
N LEU A 346 25.38 -7.47 -0.68
CA LEU A 346 26.52 -6.57 -0.87
C LEU A 346 27.61 -6.77 0.21
N ARG A 347 27.48 -7.79 1.05
CA ARG A 347 28.41 -8.18 2.11
C ARG A 347 28.77 -7.04 3.08
N TRP A 348 27.85 -6.12 3.34
CA TRP A 348 28.07 -5.00 4.28
C TRP A 348 29.29 -4.12 3.95
N ARG A 349 29.71 -4.07 2.68
CA ARG A 349 30.79 -3.16 2.24
C ARG A 349 30.36 -1.71 2.46
N ALA A 350 31.28 -0.84 2.89
CA ALA A 350 30.94 0.52 3.33
C ALA A 350 30.20 1.35 2.26
N ALA A 351 30.76 1.48 1.04
CA ALA A 351 30.16 2.30 -0.01
C ALA A 351 28.78 1.77 -0.48
N PRO A 352 28.61 0.47 -0.83
CA PRO A 352 27.30 -0.08 -1.14
C PRO A 352 26.29 0.01 0.02
N SER A 353 26.75 -0.17 1.27
CA SER A 353 25.85 -0.09 2.43
C SER A 353 25.28 1.31 2.61
N LEU A 354 26.11 2.35 2.45
CA LEU A 354 25.66 3.74 2.47
C LEU A 354 24.71 4.05 1.31
N ALA A 355 24.91 3.45 0.13
CA ALA A 355 24.00 3.58 -1.02
C ALA A 355 22.62 2.98 -0.72
N VAL A 356 22.58 1.79 -0.12
CA VAL A 356 21.34 1.12 0.32
C VAL A 356 20.65 1.92 1.43
N VAL A 357 21.40 2.45 2.39
CA VAL A 357 20.85 3.32 3.44
C VAL A 357 20.25 4.60 2.83
N SER A 358 20.93 5.24 1.88
CA SER A 358 20.38 6.41 1.19
C SER A 358 19.09 6.08 0.43
N TRP A 359 19.07 4.98 -0.33
CA TRP A 359 17.87 4.47 -1.00
C TRP A 359 16.73 4.19 0.00
N TRP A 360 17.04 3.56 1.13
CA TRP A 360 16.09 3.25 2.20
C TRP A 360 15.49 4.50 2.83
N LEU A 361 16.31 5.53 3.07
CA LEU A 361 15.85 6.83 3.58
C LEU A 361 14.91 7.53 2.59
N TRP A 362 15.24 7.54 1.29
CA TRP A 362 14.35 8.07 0.25
C TRP A 362 13.00 7.36 0.23
N PHE A 363 13.02 6.03 0.31
CA PHE A 363 11.79 5.24 0.37
C PHE A 363 10.94 5.61 1.60
N HIS A 364 11.53 5.70 2.80
CA HIS A 364 10.78 6.06 4.02
C HIS A 364 10.24 7.49 3.97
N TRP A 365 11.02 8.42 3.41
CA TRP A 365 10.57 9.79 3.22
C TRP A 365 9.33 9.88 2.32
N LEU A 366 9.28 9.10 1.24
CA LEU A 366 8.08 9.01 0.39
C LEU A 366 6.85 8.52 1.15
N LEU A 367 7.03 7.60 2.10
CA LEU A 367 5.93 7.11 2.94
C LEU A 367 5.41 8.18 3.91
N VAL A 368 6.23 9.17 4.26
CA VAL A 368 5.91 10.24 5.23
C VAL A 368 5.37 11.51 4.54
N LEU A 369 5.32 11.54 3.21
CA LEU A 369 4.94 12.72 2.41
C LEU A 369 3.60 13.34 2.85
N ASP A 370 2.61 12.50 3.17
CA ASP A 370 1.26 12.93 3.61
C ASP A 370 1.25 13.64 4.97
N ALA A 371 2.28 13.46 5.79
CA ALA A 371 2.41 14.15 7.06
C ALA A 371 2.91 15.59 6.87
N LEU A 372 3.45 15.97 5.71
CA LEU A 372 3.78 17.36 5.42
C LEU A 372 2.51 18.14 5.09
N THR A 373 2.30 19.27 5.76
CA THR A 373 1.15 20.13 5.48
C THR A 373 1.26 20.71 4.06
N PRO A 374 0.12 20.96 3.37
CA PRO A 374 0.13 21.49 2.01
C PRO A 374 0.89 22.81 1.89
N ILE A 375 0.84 23.65 2.93
CA ILE A 375 1.55 24.93 3.00
C ILE A 375 3.06 24.70 2.91
N VAL A 376 3.60 23.83 3.76
CA VAL A 376 5.04 23.50 3.78
C VAL A 376 5.45 22.78 2.50
N ALA A 377 4.62 21.84 2.02
CA ALA A 377 4.88 21.11 0.79
C ALA A 377 4.90 22.02 -0.44
N HIS A 378 4.06 23.06 -0.48
CA HIS A 378 4.02 24.03 -1.57
C HIS A 378 5.20 25.00 -1.51
N GLN A 379 5.55 25.50 -0.31
CA GLN A 379 6.72 26.36 -0.11
C GLN A 379 8.02 25.69 -0.56
N LEU A 380 8.19 24.41 -0.23
CA LEU A 380 9.37 23.62 -0.62
C LEU A 380 9.21 22.93 -1.98
N ARG A 381 8.06 23.09 -2.65
CA ARG A 381 7.68 22.43 -3.93
C ARG A 381 7.96 20.92 -3.96
N LEU A 382 7.89 20.25 -2.81
CA LEU A 382 8.44 18.90 -2.60
C LEU A 382 7.77 17.83 -3.46
N ARG A 383 6.47 17.94 -3.65
CA ARG A 383 5.69 16.82 -4.17
C ARG A 383 5.97 16.51 -5.63
N LYS A 384 5.93 17.50 -6.52
CA LYS A 384 6.19 17.28 -7.95
C LYS A 384 7.68 17.26 -8.28
N PHE A 385 8.48 18.13 -7.65
CA PHE A 385 9.90 18.26 -7.98
C PHE A 385 10.80 17.22 -7.28
N PHE A 386 10.42 16.72 -6.11
CA PHE A 386 11.25 15.78 -5.36
C PHE A 386 10.61 14.40 -5.22
N ALA A 387 9.31 14.32 -4.86
CA ALA A 387 8.69 13.02 -4.60
C ALA A 387 8.60 12.15 -5.86
N LEU A 388 8.25 12.73 -7.01
CA LEU A 388 8.18 11.98 -8.27
C LEU A 388 9.55 11.45 -8.73
N PRO A 389 10.62 12.27 -8.82
CA PRO A 389 11.96 11.73 -9.11
C PRO A 389 12.46 10.73 -8.08
N ALA A 390 12.20 10.96 -6.80
CA ALA A 390 12.62 10.04 -5.75
C ALA A 390 11.92 8.67 -5.85
N ILE A 391 10.61 8.60 -6.10
CA ILE A 391 9.94 7.31 -6.29
C ILE A 391 10.44 6.59 -7.54
N LEU A 392 10.68 7.33 -8.63
CA LEU A 392 11.24 6.75 -9.86
C LEU A 392 12.64 6.19 -9.61
N LEU A 393 13.50 6.91 -8.89
CA LEU A 393 14.82 6.43 -8.50
C LEU A 393 14.73 5.18 -7.62
N VAL A 394 13.87 5.20 -6.59
CA VAL A 394 13.70 4.06 -5.67
C VAL A 394 13.25 2.81 -6.44
N LEU A 395 12.29 2.95 -7.35
CA LEU A 395 11.78 1.86 -8.17
C LEU A 395 12.80 1.39 -9.21
N ALA A 396 13.53 2.32 -9.84
CA ALA A 396 14.57 1.99 -10.80
C ALA A 396 15.70 1.19 -10.14
N VAL A 397 16.20 1.64 -8.98
CA VAL A 397 17.22 0.91 -8.21
C VAL A 397 16.75 -0.49 -7.83
N ALA A 398 15.51 -0.63 -7.34
CA ALA A 398 14.93 -1.93 -7.00
C ALA A 398 14.86 -2.84 -8.24
N PHE A 399 14.35 -2.33 -9.36
CA PHE A 399 14.21 -3.07 -10.61
C PHE A 399 15.57 -3.49 -11.20
N VAL A 400 16.54 -2.57 -11.27
CA VAL A 400 17.90 -2.86 -11.76
C VAL A 400 18.60 -3.88 -10.87
N SER A 401 18.41 -3.81 -9.55
CA SER A 401 18.95 -4.83 -8.63
C SER A 401 18.41 -6.23 -8.95
N VAL A 402 17.13 -6.36 -9.31
CA VAL A 402 16.57 -7.64 -9.78
C VAL A 402 17.15 -8.06 -11.10
N LEU A 403 17.28 -7.15 -12.07
CA LEU A 403 17.87 -7.50 -13.37
C LEU A 403 19.29 -8.04 -13.21
N GLU A 404 20.13 -7.41 -12.40
CA GLU A 404 21.48 -7.91 -12.10
C GLU A 404 21.45 -9.29 -11.43
N LEU A 405 20.57 -9.49 -10.45
CA LEU A 405 20.39 -10.81 -9.83
C LEU A 405 19.95 -11.88 -10.84
N LEU A 406 19.07 -11.53 -11.78
CA LEU A 406 18.59 -12.44 -12.84
C LEU A 406 19.62 -12.68 -13.93
N VAL A 407 20.50 -11.72 -14.24
CA VAL A 407 21.58 -11.91 -15.24
C VAL A 407 22.67 -12.85 -14.72
N GLY A 408 22.76 -13.05 -13.39
CA GLY A 408 23.67 -14.02 -12.79
C GLY A 408 25.12 -13.53 -12.72
N SER A 409 25.34 -12.21 -12.78
CA SER A 409 26.64 -11.58 -12.60
C SER A 409 27.08 -11.69 -11.13
N SER A 410 27.72 -12.81 -10.76
CA SER A 410 28.22 -13.07 -9.40
C SER A 410 29.26 -12.07 -8.88
N THR A 411 29.63 -11.06 -9.67
CA THR A 411 30.63 -10.04 -9.35
C THR A 411 30.10 -9.00 -8.34
N VAL A 412 28.82 -8.64 -8.39
CA VAL A 412 28.24 -7.59 -7.53
C VAL A 412 27.49 -8.18 -6.34
N PHE A 413 26.58 -9.12 -6.58
CA PHE A 413 25.76 -9.74 -5.53
C PHE A 413 26.28 -11.12 -5.17
N SER A 414 26.48 -11.36 -3.88
CA SER A 414 26.87 -12.66 -3.36
C SER A 414 25.70 -13.33 -2.68
N PRO A 415 25.03 -14.29 -3.34
CA PRO A 415 23.92 -15.00 -2.73
C PRO A 415 24.39 -15.75 -1.49
N ARG A 416 23.54 -15.77 -0.46
CA ARG A 416 23.78 -16.45 0.81
C ARG A 416 22.53 -17.20 1.22
N LEU A 417 22.73 -18.31 1.91
CA LEU A 417 21.66 -19.02 2.59
C LEU A 417 21.28 -18.23 3.83
N LEU A 418 20.13 -17.57 3.80
CA LEU A 418 19.65 -16.70 4.89
C LEU A 418 19.03 -17.53 6.01
N TRP A 419 18.26 -18.54 5.63
CA TRP A 419 17.59 -19.43 6.58
C TRP A 419 17.44 -20.82 5.98
N SER A 420 17.79 -21.84 6.74
CA SER A 420 17.49 -23.23 6.42
C SER A 420 16.66 -23.82 7.53
N LEU A 421 15.56 -24.46 7.14
CA LEU A 421 14.69 -25.20 8.04
C LEU A 421 14.74 -26.66 7.62
N ARG A 422 15.31 -27.51 8.48
CA ARG A 422 15.33 -28.96 8.28
C ARG A 422 14.49 -29.60 9.36
N VAL A 423 13.37 -30.20 8.96
CA VAL A 423 12.55 -31.03 9.86
C VAL A 423 12.70 -32.48 9.41
N THR A 424 13.24 -33.30 10.31
CA THR A 424 13.72 -34.68 10.05
C THR A 424 12.69 -35.61 9.41
N SER A 425 11.40 -35.29 9.48
CA SER A 425 10.31 -36.09 8.90
C SER A 425 9.50 -35.40 7.79
N PHE A 426 9.64 -34.07 7.59
CA PHE A 426 8.76 -33.29 6.72
C PHE A 426 9.49 -32.53 5.60
N GLY A 427 10.83 -32.47 5.65
CA GLY A 427 11.67 -31.99 4.55
C GLY A 427 12.51 -30.77 4.88
N ASP A 428 13.16 -30.25 3.85
CA ASP A 428 14.06 -29.10 3.87
C ASP A 428 13.49 -27.89 3.09
N PHE A 429 13.64 -26.73 3.71
CA PHE A 429 13.35 -25.43 3.12
C PHE A 429 14.55 -24.51 3.28
N ASP A 430 15.16 -24.16 2.16
CA ASP A 430 16.29 -23.24 2.09
C ASP A 430 15.81 -21.92 1.47
N LEU A 431 15.94 -20.84 2.23
CA LEU A 431 15.65 -19.49 1.82
C LEU A 431 16.96 -18.75 1.55
N HIS A 432 17.18 -18.41 0.31
CA HIS A 432 18.37 -17.67 -0.12
C HIS A 432 18.07 -16.17 -0.20
N THR A 433 19.05 -15.33 0.15
CA THR A 433 18.88 -13.87 0.22
C THR A 433 18.50 -13.27 -1.14
N ASP A 434 18.99 -13.83 -2.23
CA ASP A 434 18.69 -13.43 -3.62
C ASP A 434 17.22 -13.67 -4.00
N THR A 435 16.70 -14.86 -3.76
CA THR A 435 15.30 -15.22 -4.02
C THR A 435 14.35 -14.36 -3.19
N LEU A 436 14.71 -14.11 -1.91
CA LEU A 436 13.97 -13.19 -1.04
C LEU A 436 14.06 -11.74 -1.54
N ALA A 437 15.22 -11.27 -2.00
CA ALA A 437 15.39 -9.92 -2.54
C ALA A 437 14.51 -9.70 -3.77
N VAL A 438 14.53 -10.63 -4.74
CA VAL A 438 13.70 -10.55 -5.96
C VAL A 438 12.22 -10.48 -5.60
N GLN A 439 11.79 -11.33 -4.68
CA GLN A 439 10.43 -11.34 -4.16
C GLN A 439 10.02 -9.99 -3.56
N ARG A 440 10.88 -9.38 -2.71
CA ARG A 440 10.60 -8.06 -2.13
C ARG A 440 10.59 -6.95 -3.17
N VAL A 441 11.46 -7.00 -4.18
CA VAL A 441 11.44 -6.04 -5.29
C VAL A 441 10.14 -6.13 -6.07
N VAL A 442 9.68 -7.33 -6.47
CA VAL A 442 8.40 -7.49 -7.17
C VAL A 442 7.25 -6.91 -6.32
N THR A 443 7.28 -7.14 -5.01
CA THR A 443 6.30 -6.56 -4.08
C THR A 443 6.36 -5.04 -4.08
N ILE A 444 7.54 -4.44 -3.94
CA ILE A 444 7.74 -2.99 -3.81
C ILE A 444 7.43 -2.28 -5.12
N VAL A 445 7.93 -2.79 -6.25
CA VAL A 445 7.67 -2.25 -7.59
C VAL A 445 6.20 -2.35 -7.92
N GLY A 446 5.59 -3.53 -7.70
CA GLY A 446 4.17 -3.73 -7.85
C GLY A 446 3.38 -2.78 -6.95
N TRP A 447 3.55 -2.82 -5.65
CA TRP A 447 2.74 -2.03 -4.71
C TRP A 447 2.95 -0.52 -4.83
N SER A 448 4.16 -0.07 -5.10
CA SER A 448 4.52 1.36 -5.07
C SER A 448 4.36 2.05 -6.43
N SER A 449 4.14 1.32 -7.52
CA SER A 449 3.79 1.92 -8.83
C SER A 449 2.54 2.80 -8.76
N ARG A 450 1.59 2.48 -7.85
CA ARG A 450 0.44 3.33 -7.55
C ARG A 450 0.84 4.74 -7.13
N LEU A 451 1.94 4.88 -6.40
CA LEU A 451 2.45 6.18 -5.96
C LEU A 451 2.98 6.99 -7.14
N VAL A 452 3.55 6.35 -8.15
CA VAL A 452 3.99 7.03 -9.38
C VAL A 452 2.77 7.62 -10.09
N ILE A 453 1.72 6.82 -10.28
CA ILE A 453 0.47 7.26 -10.91
C ILE A 453 -0.16 8.39 -10.09
N GLU A 454 -0.22 8.23 -8.77
CA GLU A 454 -0.80 9.23 -7.88
C GLU A 454 0.03 10.52 -7.85
N LEU A 455 1.35 10.46 -7.79
CA LEU A 455 2.20 11.66 -7.82
C LEU A 455 2.21 12.35 -9.18
N ALA A 456 2.04 11.61 -10.27
CA ALA A 456 1.99 12.16 -11.62
C ALA A 456 0.65 12.85 -11.92
N VAL A 457 -0.47 12.25 -11.51
CA VAL A 457 -1.83 12.68 -11.91
C VAL A 457 -2.53 13.52 -10.83
N SER A 458 -2.21 13.34 -9.54
CA SER A 458 -2.95 13.96 -8.44
C SER A 458 -2.59 15.44 -8.21
N ASP A 459 -3.56 16.19 -7.68
CA ASP A 459 -3.37 17.56 -7.22
C ASP A 459 -2.46 17.61 -5.96
N GLN A 460 -1.67 18.68 -5.81
CA GLN A 460 -0.69 18.83 -4.74
C GLN A 460 -1.32 18.81 -3.33
N ASN A 461 -2.61 19.14 -3.22
CA ASN A 461 -3.35 19.22 -1.95
C ASN A 461 -4.07 17.91 -1.56
N GLN A 462 -4.02 16.87 -2.41
CA GLN A 462 -4.69 15.59 -2.13
C GLN A 462 -3.80 14.64 -1.33
N LEU A 463 -4.28 14.04 -0.25
CA LEU A 463 -3.51 13.06 0.51
C LEU A 463 -3.42 11.72 -0.26
N VAL A 464 -2.25 11.08 -0.26
CA VAL A 464 -1.90 9.86 -1.01
C VAL A 464 -2.33 8.59 -0.25
N TYR A 465 -1.89 8.47 1.00
CA TYR A 465 -2.10 7.34 1.91
C TYR A 465 -3.28 7.56 2.86
N ILE A 466 -3.49 8.80 3.32
CA ILE A 466 -4.58 9.11 4.25
C ILE A 466 -5.88 9.25 3.44
N ARG A 467 -6.70 8.20 3.50
CA ARG A 467 -7.99 8.14 2.82
C ARG A 467 -9.13 8.00 3.81
N ARG A 468 -10.31 8.48 3.43
CA ARG A 468 -11.52 8.36 4.25
C ARG A 468 -12.43 7.31 3.66
N HIS A 469 -13.10 6.58 4.53
CA HIS A 469 -13.97 5.51 4.08
C HIS A 469 -15.29 6.05 3.54
N ILE A 470 -15.86 5.31 2.61
CA ILE A 470 -17.17 5.57 2.02
C ILE A 470 -18.16 4.57 2.59
N ASN A 471 -19.40 5.01 2.78
CA ASN A 471 -20.53 4.18 3.13
C ASN A 471 -21.54 4.23 1.98
N TYR A 472 -22.17 3.11 1.72
CA TYR A 472 -23.20 2.98 0.72
C TYR A 472 -24.58 2.97 1.39
N VAL A 473 -25.52 3.76 0.86
CA VAL A 473 -26.92 3.77 1.30
C VAL A 473 -27.74 2.93 0.32
N SER A 474 -28.19 1.75 0.75
CA SER A 474 -29.05 0.89 -0.05
C SER A 474 -30.52 1.04 0.33
N PRO A 475 -31.43 1.20 -0.66
CA PRO A 475 -32.87 1.11 -0.41
C PRO A 475 -33.34 -0.35 -0.23
N TYR A 476 -32.51 -1.34 -0.59
CA TYR A 476 -32.84 -2.75 -0.49
C TYR A 476 -32.44 -3.31 0.87
N ALA A 477 -33.30 -4.16 1.46
CA ALA A 477 -32.92 -4.94 2.63
C ALA A 477 -31.79 -5.90 2.24
N THR A 478 -30.69 -5.89 3.00
CA THR A 478 -29.66 -6.92 2.91
C THR A 478 -30.19 -8.17 3.61
N PHE A 479 -30.29 -9.29 2.89
CA PHE A 479 -30.74 -10.58 3.42
C PHE A 479 -29.66 -11.26 4.26
#